data_AF-A0A9D6KXY7-F1
#
_entry.id   AF-A0A9D6KXY7-F1
#
_cell.length_a   1.000
_cell.length_b   1.000
_cell.length_c   1.000
_cell.angle_alpha   90.00
_cell.angle_beta   90.00
_cell.angle_gamma   90.00
#
_symmetry.space_group_name_H-M   'P 1'
#
loop_
_entity.id
_entity.type
_entity.pdbx_description
1 polymer ?
#
loop_
_entity_poly.entity_id
_entity_poly.type
_entity_poly.pdbx_seq_one_letter_code
_entity_poly.pdbx_strand_id
1 'polypeptide(L)'
;EQGKVNNFSYTLSPGGERYSIGGLKEGTYFYSATTEINSKRENASGQFSVVAQNIESQNLVADFGLLRKLASATGGNFYRSNEMNQLISDYKKIEAKSLIHSEESFNPLVQAKWFFFLLLALISAEWFLRKYLGGY
;
A
#
# COMPACT_ATOMS: atom_id res chain seq x y z
N GLU A 1 2.93 -11.33 10.30
CA GLU A 1 1.67 -10.99 10.97
C GLU A 1 0.84 -12.25 11.19
N GLN A 2 -0.02 -12.23 12.20
CA GLN A 2 -0.48 -13.40 12.99
C GLN A 2 -1.12 -14.53 12.17
N GLY A 3 -0.61 -15.75 12.37
CA GLY A 3 -1.14 -17.01 11.83
C GLY A 3 -2.52 -17.35 12.40
N LYS A 4 -3.55 -16.67 11.89
CA LYS A 4 -4.93 -16.82 12.31
C LYS A 4 -5.50 -18.12 11.72
N VAL A 5 -5.58 -19.16 12.54
CA VAL A 5 -6.20 -20.44 12.17
C VAL A 5 -7.71 -20.32 12.34
N ASN A 6 -8.45 -20.31 11.23
CA ASN A 6 -9.90 -20.35 11.25
C ASN A 6 -10.35 -21.81 11.04
N ASN A 7 -10.90 -22.43 12.07
CA ASN A 7 -11.46 -23.77 11.98
C ASN A 7 -12.92 -23.69 11.51
N PHE A 8 -13.19 -24.16 10.30
CA PHE A 8 -14.54 -24.31 9.78
C PHE A 8 -14.92 -25.79 9.84
N SER A 9 -15.87 -26.15 10.70
CA SER A 9 -16.44 -27.50 10.74
C SER A 9 -17.69 -27.52 9.85
N TYR A 10 -17.70 -28.38 8.84
CA TYR A 10 -18.84 -28.54 7.95
C TYR A 10 -19.13 -30.03 7.69
N THR A 11 -20.37 -30.43 7.87
CA THR A 11 -20.86 -31.78 7.55
C THR A 11 -21.64 -31.69 6.25
N LEU A 12 -21.11 -32.28 5.17
CA LEU A 12 -21.81 -32.31 3.89
C LEU A 12 -23.09 -33.15 4.03
N SER A 13 -24.23 -32.55 3.67
CA SER A 13 -25.51 -33.26 3.58
C SER A 13 -25.60 -34.01 2.23
N PRO A 14 -26.33 -35.15 2.14
CA PRO A 14 -26.47 -35.88 0.87
C PRO A 14 -27.03 -34.97 -0.23
N GLY A 15 -26.26 -34.77 -1.32
CA GLY A 15 -26.62 -33.88 -2.44
C GLY A 15 -25.91 -32.50 -2.45
N GLY A 16 -25.14 -32.16 -1.41
CA GLY A 16 -24.31 -30.96 -1.39
C GLY A 16 -22.84 -31.29 -1.64
N GLU A 17 -22.41 -31.36 -2.91
CA GLU A 17 -21.03 -31.73 -3.27
C GLU A 17 -20.04 -30.57 -3.21
N ARG A 18 -20.53 -29.32 -3.04
CA ARG A 18 -19.71 -28.12 -3.18
C ARG A 18 -19.84 -27.20 -1.97
N TYR A 19 -18.71 -26.89 -1.34
CA TYR A 19 -18.59 -25.89 -0.27
C TYR A 19 -17.94 -24.62 -0.83
N SER A 20 -18.50 -23.45 -0.51
CA SER A 20 -17.99 -22.15 -0.96
C SER A 20 -17.69 -21.27 0.24
N ILE A 21 -16.42 -20.89 0.41
CA ILE A 21 -15.97 -19.90 1.38
C ILE A 21 -15.76 -18.56 0.68
N GLY A 22 -16.33 -17.49 1.23
CA GLY A 22 -16.17 -16.12 0.72
C GLY A 22 -15.54 -15.19 1.76
N GLY A 23 -15.06 -14.03 1.32
CA GLY A 23 -14.54 -12.98 2.21
C GLY A 23 -13.15 -13.23 2.81
N LEU A 24 -12.35 -14.11 2.18
CA LEU A 24 -10.94 -14.25 2.53
C LEU A 24 -10.18 -12.99 2.11
N LYS A 25 -9.29 -12.51 2.99
CA LYS A 25 -8.37 -11.42 2.65
C LYS A 25 -7.28 -11.94 1.72
N GLU A 26 -6.54 -11.03 1.10
CA GLU A 26 -5.35 -11.41 0.34
C GLU A 26 -4.34 -12.14 1.24
N GLY A 27 -3.74 -13.21 0.71
CA GLY A 27 -2.79 -14.04 1.45
C GLY A 27 -2.75 -15.48 0.98
N THR A 28 -1.78 -16.23 1.51
CA THR A 28 -1.65 -17.67 1.28
C THR A 28 -2.36 -18.44 2.39
N TYR A 29 -3.22 -19.36 1.99
CA TYR A 29 -4.02 -20.18 2.88
C TYR A 29 -3.68 -21.66 2.71
N PHE A 30 -3.75 -22.39 3.81
CA PHE A 30 -3.59 -23.83 3.87
C PHE A 30 -4.91 -24.46 4.26
N TYR A 31 -5.27 -25.58 3.65
CA TYR A 31 -6.47 -26.34 4.01
C TYR A 31 -6.10 -27.79 4.32
N SER A 32 -6.88 -28.41 5.22
CA SER A 32 -6.86 -29.84 5.51
C SER A 32 -8.30 -30.34 5.58
N ALA A 33 -8.61 -31.40 4.86
CA ALA A 33 -9.91 -32.03 4.78
C ALA A 33 -9.79 -33.50 5.18
N THR A 34 -10.55 -33.91 6.19
CA THR A 34 -10.56 -35.30 6.66
C THR A 34 -11.92 -35.95 6.41
N THR A 35 -11.91 -37.19 5.97
CA THR A 35 -13.11 -38.02 5.82
C THR A 35 -12.88 -39.41 6.41
N GLU A 36 -13.96 -40.12 6.73
CA GLU A 36 -13.93 -41.48 7.23
C GLU A 36 -14.59 -42.41 6.22
N ILE A 37 -13.82 -43.32 5.62
CA ILE A 37 -14.29 -44.30 4.64
C ILE A 37 -13.95 -45.69 5.19
N ASN A 38 -14.95 -46.56 5.37
CA ASN A 38 -14.77 -47.93 5.86
C ASN A 38 -13.94 -48.01 7.17
N SER A 39 -14.23 -47.14 8.14
CA SER A 39 -13.50 -47.03 9.42
C SER A 39 -12.02 -46.65 9.29
N LYS A 40 -11.61 -46.13 8.13
CA LYS A 40 -10.28 -45.58 7.88
C LYS A 40 -10.39 -44.07 7.66
N ARG A 41 -9.59 -43.31 8.42
CA ARG A 41 -9.51 -41.86 8.29
C ARG A 41 -8.59 -41.51 7.12
N GLU A 42 -9.14 -40.84 6.12
CA GLU A 42 -8.39 -40.29 4.99
C GLU A 42 -8.27 -38.77 5.15
N ASN A 43 -7.13 -38.20 4.78
CA ASN A 43 -6.86 -36.76 4.87
C ASN A 43 -6.31 -36.25 3.55
N ALA A 44 -6.76 -35.06 3.13
CA ALA A 44 -6.24 -34.32 2.00
C ALA A 44 -5.85 -32.91 2.46
N SER A 45 -4.63 -32.48 2.12
CA SER A 45 -4.15 -31.14 2.42
C SER A 45 -3.63 -30.44 1.17
N GLY A 46 -3.63 -29.10 1.19
CA GLY A 46 -3.14 -28.29 0.09
C GLY A 46 -3.03 -26.83 0.47
N GLN A 47 -2.58 -26.02 -0.49
CA GLN A 47 -2.44 -24.57 -0.34
C GLN A 47 -3.05 -23.84 -1.53
N PHE A 48 -3.57 -22.64 -1.29
CA PHE A 48 -4.02 -21.72 -2.32
C PHE A 48 -3.73 -20.28 -1.91
N SER A 49 -3.56 -19.39 -2.89
CA SER A 49 -3.33 -17.97 -2.63
C SER A 49 -4.53 -17.16 -3.10
N VAL A 50 -5.01 -16.28 -2.21
CA VAL A 50 -6.01 -15.26 -2.52
C VAL A 50 -5.26 -13.99 -2.86
N VAL A 51 -5.42 -13.50 -4.07
CA VAL A 51 -4.78 -12.27 -4.54
C VAL A 51 -5.85 -11.17 -4.58
N ALA A 52 -5.50 -9.95 -4.18
CA ALA A 52 -6.37 -8.80 -4.38
C ALA A 52 -6.67 -8.65 -5.87
N GLN A 53 -7.93 -8.89 -6.23
CA GLN A 53 -8.39 -8.70 -7.59
C GLN A 53 -8.57 -7.20 -7.81
N ASN A 54 -7.65 -6.58 -8.53
CA ASN A 54 -7.80 -5.19 -8.93
C ASN A 54 -8.89 -5.10 -10.00
N ILE A 55 -10.14 -4.91 -9.55
CA ILE A 55 -11.31 -4.77 -10.41
C ILE A 55 -11.17 -3.61 -11.42
N GLU A 56 -10.35 -2.60 -11.12
CA GLU A 56 -10.04 -1.50 -12.04
C GLU A 56 -9.23 -1.96 -13.27
N SER A 57 -8.43 -3.04 -13.15
CA SER A 57 -7.67 -3.57 -14.28
C SER A 57 -8.47 -4.50 -15.20
N GLN A 58 -9.62 -5.01 -14.72
CA GLN A 58 -10.49 -5.89 -15.50
C GLN A 58 -11.62 -5.14 -16.20
N ASN A 59 -12.08 -4.03 -15.60
CA ASN A 59 -13.09 -3.18 -16.21
C ASN A 59 -12.50 -1.82 -16.59
N LEU A 60 -12.08 -1.71 -17.85
CA LEU A 60 -11.54 -0.46 -18.42
C LEU A 60 -12.64 0.57 -18.74
N VAL A 61 -13.93 0.21 -18.57
CA VAL A 61 -15.04 1.12 -18.84
C VAL A 61 -15.30 1.99 -17.62
N ALA A 62 -15.22 3.31 -17.81
CA ALA A 62 -15.51 4.27 -16.77
C ALA A 62 -16.98 4.18 -16.32
N ASP A 63 -17.20 3.92 -15.03
CA ASP A 63 -18.53 4.02 -14.42
C ASP A 63 -18.83 5.49 -14.07
N PHE A 64 -19.54 6.17 -14.98
CA PHE A 64 -19.95 7.56 -14.78
C PHE A 64 -20.90 7.75 -13.58
N GLY A 65 -21.63 6.71 -13.17
CA GLY A 65 -22.49 6.74 -11.98
C GLY A 65 -21.67 6.77 -10.70
N LEU A 66 -20.66 5.92 -10.61
CA LEU A 66 -19.66 5.93 -9.53
C LEU A 66 -18.94 7.27 -9.47
N LEU A 67 -18.39 7.74 -10.59
CA LEU A 67 -17.62 8.98 -10.66
C LEU A 67 -18.46 10.21 -10.25
N ARG A 68 -19.74 10.25 -10.63
CA ARG A 68 -20.65 11.31 -10.19
C ARG A 68 -20.89 11.28 -8.68
N LYS A 69 -21.13 10.10 -8.11
CA LYS A 69 -21.32 9.93 -6.66
C LYS A 69 -20.04 10.36 -5.90
N LEU A 70 -18.88 9.97 -6.41
CA LEU A 70 -17.59 10.35 -5.84
C LEU A 70 -17.40 11.87 -5.84
N ALA A 71 -17.66 12.53 -6.98
CA ALA A 71 -17.59 13.98 -7.09
C ALA A 71 -18.53 14.67 -6.08
N SER A 72 -19.78 14.22 -5.98
CA SER A 72 -20.73 14.75 -4.98
C SER A 72 -20.28 14.53 -3.53
N ALA A 73 -19.62 13.40 -3.25
CA ALA A 73 -19.14 13.08 -1.90
C ALA A 73 -17.90 13.90 -1.48
N THR A 74 -17.03 14.26 -2.43
CA THR A 74 -15.81 15.05 -2.18
C THR A 74 -16.02 16.55 -2.34
N GLY A 75 -17.23 16.98 -2.69
CA GLY A 75 -17.55 18.39 -3.00
C GLY A 75 -17.01 18.85 -4.35
N GLY A 76 -16.61 17.92 -5.22
CA GLY A 76 -16.16 18.18 -6.58
C GLY A 76 -17.30 18.19 -7.60
N ASN A 77 -17.04 18.80 -8.76
CA ASN A 77 -17.96 18.79 -9.89
C ASN A 77 -17.62 17.63 -10.85
N PHE A 78 -18.64 16.98 -11.40
CA PHE A 78 -18.49 15.94 -12.42
C PHE A 78 -18.56 16.56 -13.80
N TYR A 79 -17.57 16.30 -14.65
CA TYR A 79 -17.53 16.77 -16.04
C TYR A 79 -17.37 15.60 -16.99
N ARG A 80 -18.07 15.65 -18.12
CA ARG A 80 -17.93 14.69 -19.23
C ARG A 80 -16.84 15.15 -20.21
N SER A 81 -16.39 14.25 -21.10
CA SER A 81 -15.35 14.59 -22.09
C SER A 81 -15.73 15.77 -23.00
N ASN A 82 -17.02 16.01 -23.25
CA ASN A 82 -17.52 17.14 -24.02
C ASN A 82 -17.61 18.46 -23.21
N GLU A 83 -17.44 18.40 -21.89
CA GLU A 83 -17.54 19.55 -20.97
C GLU A 83 -16.14 20.05 -20.53
N MET A 84 -15.08 19.65 -21.26
CA MET A 84 -13.70 20.04 -20.96
C MET A 84 -13.51 21.58 -20.88
N ASN A 85 -14.22 22.33 -21.72
CA ASN A 85 -14.16 23.79 -21.69
C ASN A 85 -14.78 24.38 -20.41
N GLN A 86 -15.83 23.75 -19.88
CA GLN A 86 -16.46 24.16 -18.62
C GLN A 86 -15.52 23.87 -17.44
N LEU A 87 -14.86 22.71 -17.43
CA LEU A 87 -13.83 22.35 -16.44
C LEU A 87 -12.74 23.42 -16.36
N ILE A 88 -12.18 23.85 -17.50
CA ILE A 88 -11.14 24.89 -17.54
C ILE A 88 -11.67 26.22 -16.99
N SER A 89 -12.91 26.59 -17.34
CA SER A 89 -13.52 27.83 -16.88
C SER A 89 -13.80 27.84 -15.38
N ASP A 90 -14.20 26.70 -14.83
CA ASP A 90 -14.48 26.56 -13.39
C ASP A 90 -13.20 26.41 -12.59
N TYR A 91 -12.18 25.73 -13.12
CA TYR A 91 -10.85 25.67 -12.50
C TYR A 91 -10.22 27.06 -12.34
N LYS A 92 -10.39 27.95 -13.33
CA LYS A 92 -9.90 29.34 -13.24
C LYS A 92 -10.60 30.19 -12.16
N LYS A 93 -11.80 29.79 -11.72
CA LYS A 93 -12.55 30.48 -10.66
C LYS A 93 -12.23 29.95 -9.27
N ILE A 94 -11.65 28.76 -9.17
CA ILE A 94 -11.25 28.18 -7.89
C ILE A 94 -10.02 28.95 -7.41
N GLU A 95 -10.20 29.79 -6.41
CA GLU A 95 -9.06 30.33 -5.65
C GLU A 95 -8.30 29.15 -5.05
N ALA A 96 -7.03 29.01 -5.43
CA ALA A 96 -6.16 27.96 -4.94
C ALA A 96 -6.05 28.09 -3.42
N LYS A 97 -6.84 27.30 -2.69
CA LYS A 97 -6.66 27.14 -1.25
C LYS A 97 -5.29 26.50 -1.10
N SER A 98 -4.33 27.26 -0.56
CA SER A 98 -2.98 26.79 -0.30
C SER A 98 -3.06 25.59 0.63
N LEU A 99 -3.12 24.39 0.06
CA LEU A 99 -2.89 23.16 0.81
C LEU A 99 -1.40 23.19 1.11
N ILE A 100 -1.07 23.51 2.36
CA ILE A 100 0.27 23.32 2.89
C ILE A 100 0.48 21.81 2.95
N HIS A 101 1.03 21.24 1.88
CA HIS A 101 1.60 19.92 1.93
C HIS A 101 2.90 20.00 2.72
N SER A 102 2.82 19.55 3.97
CA SER A 102 4.00 19.34 4.80
C SER A 102 4.71 18.07 4.31
N GLU A 103 5.58 18.20 3.32
CA GLU A 103 6.54 17.15 3.02
C GLU A 103 7.65 17.19 4.06
N GLU A 104 7.70 16.18 4.93
CA GLU A 104 8.79 15.97 5.87
C GLU A 104 10.00 15.41 5.11
N SER A 105 10.72 16.30 4.41
CA SER A 105 11.96 15.93 3.75
C SER A 105 13.07 15.80 4.79
N PHE A 106 13.39 14.56 5.17
CA PHE A 106 14.63 14.21 5.86
C PHE A 106 15.81 14.54 4.95
N ASN A 107 16.29 15.79 4.98
CA ASN A 107 17.56 16.16 4.38
C ASN A 107 18.67 15.72 5.34
N PRO A 108 19.47 14.70 5.00
CA PRO A 108 20.56 14.29 5.87
C PRO A 108 21.52 15.47 6.06
N LEU A 109 21.86 15.80 7.31
CA LEU A 109 22.80 16.89 7.63
C LEU A 109 24.15 16.76 6.90
N VAL A 110 24.51 15.54 6.50
CA VAL A 110 25.69 15.22 5.69
C VAL A 110 25.67 15.86 4.30
N GLN A 111 24.50 16.23 3.76
CA GLN A 111 24.38 16.86 2.44
C GLN A 111 24.87 18.32 2.44
N ALA A 112 24.98 18.96 3.61
CA ALA A 112 25.57 20.27 3.75
C ALA A 112 27.11 20.16 3.68
N LYS A 113 27.68 20.46 2.49
CA LYS A 113 29.13 20.49 2.20
C LYS A 113 29.96 21.24 3.26
N TRP A 114 29.35 22.15 4.03
CA TRP A 114 29.98 22.87 5.13
C TRP A 114 30.51 21.96 6.24
N PHE A 115 29.79 20.88 6.61
CA PHE A 115 30.25 19.95 7.65
C PHE A 115 31.52 19.20 7.25
N PHE A 116 31.69 18.93 5.95
CA PHE A 116 32.92 18.32 5.44
C PHE A 116 34.13 19.25 5.63
N PHE A 117 33.98 20.55 5.31
CA PHE A 117 35.04 21.52 5.56
C PHE A 117 35.34 21.73 7.04
N LEU A 118 34.31 21.71 7.91
CA LEU A 118 34.49 21.80 9.36
C LEU A 118 35.31 20.62 9.89
N LEU A 119 34.99 19.40 9.46
CA LEU A 119 35.71 18.19 9.87
C LEU A 119 37.16 18.19 9.36
N LEU A 120 37.37 18.61 8.11
CA LEU A 120 38.70 18.77 7.53
C LEU A 120 39.54 19.82 8.27
N ALA A 121 38.93 20.95 8.65
CA ALA A 121 39.58 21.98 9.45
C ALA A 121 39.96 21.47 10.84
N LEU A 122 39.10 20.68 11.48
CA LEU A 122 39.37 20.12 12.81
C LEU A 122 40.54 19.12 12.78
N ILE A 123 40.59 18.24 11.77
CA ILE A 123 41.72 17.32 11.55
C ILE A 123 43.01 18.08 11.22
N SER A 124 42.91 19.11 10.38
CA SER A 124 44.07 19.94 10.03
C SER A 124 44.60 20.70 11.24
N ALA A 125 43.70 21.20 12.09
CA ALA A 125 44.05 21.87 13.34
C ALA A 125 44.70 20.89 14.33
N GLU A 126 44.20 19.67 14.45
CA GLU A 126 44.82 18.63 15.28
C GLU A 126 46.23 18.30 14.79
N TRP A 127 46.42 18.12 13.47
CA TRP A 127 47.72 17.88 12.88
C TRP A 127 48.67 19.08 13.07
N PHE A 128 48.17 20.31 12.92
CA PHE A 128 48.94 21.54 13.10
C PHE A 128 49.34 21.76 14.56
N LEU A 129 48.43 21.56 15.52
CA LEU A 129 48.75 21.57 16.95
C LEU A 129 49.78 20.49 17.28
N ARG A 130 49.64 19.28 16.71
CA ARG A 130 50.63 18.21 16.89
C ARG A 130 51.99 18.58 16.31
N LYS A 131 52.04 19.27 15.17
CA LYS A 131 53.28 19.77 14.57
C LYS A 131 53.92 20.91 15.38
N TYR A 132 53.11 21.76 16.01
CA TYR A 132 53.55 22.95 16.73
C TYR A 132 53.91 22.68 18.19
N LEU A 133 53.11 21.86 18.90
CA LEU A 133 53.37 21.45 20.30
C LEU A 133 54.14 20.12 20.40
N GLY A 134 54.13 19.29 19.36
CA GLY A 134 54.91 18.05 19.27
C GLY A 134 56.21 18.25 18.48
N GLY A 135 56.92 19.34 18.76
CA GLY A 135 58.33 19.46 18.41
C GLY A 135 59.15 18.36 19.10
N TYR A 136 60.25 17.99 18.45
CA TYR A 136 61.38 17.27 19.02
C TYR A 136 61.76 17.75 20.43
#